data_AF-A0A645JGI9-F1
#
_entry.id   AF-A0A645JGI9-F1
#
_cell.length_a   1.000
_cell.length_b   1.000
_cell.length_c   1.000
_cell.angle_alpha   90.00
_cell.angle_beta   90.00
_cell.angle_gamma   90.00
#
_symmetry.space_group_name_H-M   'P 1'
#
loop_
_entity.id
_entity.type
_entity.pdbx_description
1 polymer ?
#
loop_
_entity_poly.entity_id
_entity_poly.type
_entity_poly.pdbx_seq_one_letter_code
_entity_poly.pdbx_strand_id
1 'polypeptide(L)' 'MLPLALINLLTAGIWHWMPPGAARWAVGLALVLGAYLILGNALMDGRNYGKRTYRYAD' A
#
# COMPACT_ATOMS: atom_id res chain seq x y z
N MET A 1 -1.45 -5.79 -6.96
CA MET A 1 -2.84 -5.62 -6.48
C MET A 1 -3.10 -6.41 -5.19
N LEU A 2 -2.76 -7.70 -5.13
CA LEU A 2 -2.94 -8.54 -3.93
C LEU A 2 -2.41 -7.93 -2.61
N PRO A 3 -1.22 -7.30 -2.56
CA PRO A 3 -0.67 -6.77 -1.31
C PRO A 3 -1.53 -5.66 -0.68
N LEU A 4 -2.06 -4.75 -1.51
CA LEU A 4 -2.90 -3.65 -1.05
C LEU A 4 -4.28 -4.13 -0.62
N ALA A 5 -4.82 -5.18 -1.24
CA ALA A 5 -6.10 -5.76 -0.83
C ALA A 5 -6.03 -6.37 0.58
N LEU A 6 -4.94 -7.07 0.91
CA LEU A 6 -4.73 -7.63 2.26
C LEU A 6 -4.62 -6.54 3.32
N ILE A 7 -3.93 -5.45 3.01
CA ILE A 7 -3.79 -4.31 3.94
C ILE A 7 -5.13 -3.61 4.15
N ASN A 8 -5.97 -3.50 3.12
CA ASN A 8 -7.33 -2.98 3.28
C ASN A 8 -8.21 -3.89 4.14
N LEU A 9 -8.13 -5.21 3.98
CA LEU A 9 -8.85 -6.16 4.85
C LEU A 9 -8.41 -6.04 6.31
N LEU A 10 -7.11 -5.95 6.57
CA LEU A 10 -6.56 -5.75 7.92
C LEU A 10 -7.00 -4.40 8.50
N THR A 11 -6.95 -3.34 7.71
CA THR A 11 -7.40 -2.00 8.12
C THR A 11 -8.89 -2.00 8.43
N ALA A 12 -9.72 -2.65 7.61
CA ALA A 12 -11.16 -2.79 7.84
C ALA A 12 -11.46 -3.62 9.10
N GLY A 13 -10.70 -4.68 9.37
CA GLY A 13 -10.79 -5.47 10.60
C GLY A 13 -10.51 -4.62 11.84
N ILE A 14 -9.38 -3.90 11.84
CA ILE A 14 -9.03 -2.98 12.94
C ILE A 14 -10.08 -1.89 13.09
N TRP A 15 -10.54 -1.31 11.98
CA TRP A 15 -11.60 -0.31 11.97
C TRP A 15 -12.87 -0.84 12.64
N HIS A 16 -13.33 -2.05 12.30
CA HIS A 16 -14.57 -2.62 12.85
C HIS A 16 -14.53 -2.76 14.38
N TRP A 17 -13.41 -3.24 14.93
CA TRP A 17 -13.28 -3.52 16.37
C TRP A 17 -12.81 -2.33 17.21
N MET A 18 -12.36 -1.24 16.58
CA MET A 18 -11.88 -0.07 17.29
C MET A 18 -13.04 0.88 17.66
N PRO A 19 -13.09 1.39 18.91
CA PRO A 19 -14.09 2.37 19.30
C PRO A 19 -14.13 3.58 18.35
N PRO A 20 -15.32 4.16 18.11
CA PRO A 20 -15.42 5.37 17.30
C PRO A 20 -14.65 6.52 17.95
N GLY A 21 -13.82 7.20 17.16
CA GLY A 21 -13.02 8.33 17.64
C GLY A 21 -11.91 8.74 16.67
N ALA A 22 -11.21 9.84 16.97
CA ALA A 22 -10.13 10.36 16.13
C ALA A 22 -8.97 9.36 15.98
N ALA A 23 -8.70 8.55 17.01
CA ALA A 23 -7.67 7.51 16.97
C ALA A 23 -7.94 6.47 15.87
N ARG A 24 -9.20 6.13 15.61
CA ARG A 24 -9.60 5.18 14.56
C ARG A 24 -9.23 5.68 13.16
N TRP A 25 -9.43 6.98 12.91
CA TRP A 25 -9.00 7.65 11.68
C TRP A 25 -7.48 7.68 11.55
N ALA A 26 -6.77 8.04 12.63
CA ALA A 26 -5.31 8.10 12.63
C ALA A 26 -4.68 6.73 12.33
N VAL A 27 -5.17 5.67 12.97
CA VAL A 27 -4.71 4.29 12.73
C VAL A 27 -5.01 3.85 11.31
N GLY A 28 -6.23 4.10 10.81
CA GLY A 28 -6.60 3.76 9.42
C GLY A 28 -5.71 4.45 8.38
N LEU A 29 -5.47 5.76 8.56
CA LEU A 29 -4.56 6.52 7.70
C LEU A 29 -3.13 6.00 7.77
N ALA A 30 -2.62 5.73 8.98
CA ALA A 30 -1.26 5.23 9.17
C ALA A 30 -1.05 3.87 8.47
N LEU A 31 -2.02 2.96 8.57
CA LEU A 31 -1.95 1.64 7.93
C LEU A 31 -1.91 1.75 6.41
N VAL A 32 -2.81 2.54 5.82
CA VAL A 32 -2.91 2.66 4.35
C VAL A 32 -1.72 3.44 3.78
N LEU A 33 -1.40 4.61 4.35
CA LEU A 33 -0.31 5.46 3.87
C LEU A 33 1.05 4.81 4.13
N GLY A 34 1.25 4.25 5.33
CA GLY A 34 2.49 3.57 5.69
C GLY A 34 2.76 2.40 4.76
N ALA A 35 1.75 1.57 4.49
CA ALA A 35 1.85 0.48 3.54
C ALA A 35 2.20 0.94 2.12
N TYR A 36 1.54 2.00 1.63
CA TYR A 36 1.79 2.55 0.31
C TYR A 36 3.24 3.05 0.18
N LEU A 37 3.73 3.78 1.18
CA LEU A 37 5.10 4.30 1.21
C LEU A 37 6.13 3.19 1.30
N ILE A 38 5.92 2.20 2.16
CA ILE A 38 6.85 1.05 2.29
C ILE A 38 6.89 0.27 0.99
N LEU A 39 5.74 -0.05 0.40
CA LEU A 39 5.69 -0.83 -0.83
C LEU A 39 6.26 -0.05 -2.02
N GLY A 40 5.97 1.26 -2.10
CA GLY A 40 6.55 2.16 -3.08
C GLY A 40 8.08 2.21 -2.97
N ASN A 41 8.60 2.47 -1.77
CA ASN A 41 10.05 2.53 -1.54
C ASN A 41 10.73 1.17 -1.79
N ALA A 42 10.19 0.06 -1.26
CA ALA A 42 10.78 -1.26 -1.47
C ALA A 42 10.85 -1.65 -2.95
N LEU A 43 9.82 -1.27 -3.73
CA LEU A 43 9.79 -1.53 -5.16
C LEU A 43 10.76 -0.60 -5.92
N MET A 44 10.91 0.63 -5.45
CA MET A 44 11.85 1.62 -5.99
C MET A 44 13.31 1.37 -5.59
N ASP A 45 13.59 0.71 -4.47
CA ASP A 45 14.93 0.34 -4.04
C ASP A 45 15.46 -0.88 -4.82
N GLY A 46 14.56 -1.79 -5.22
CA GLY A 46 14.87 -3.00 -5.99
C GLY A 46 14.90 -2.82 -7.52
N ARG A 47 15.23 -1.63 -8.05
CA ARG A 47 15.08 -1.23 -9.48
C ARG A 47 15.50 -2.31 -10.51
N ASN A 48 14.57 -3.18 -10.85
CA ASN A 48 14.49 -3.84 -12.17
C ASN A 48 13.54 -3.06 -13.10
N TYR A 49 13.41 -1.74 -12.88
CA TYR A 49 12.75 -0.83 -13.81
C TYR A 49 13.72 -0.49 -14.95
N GLY A 50 14.17 -1.50 -15.69
CA GLY A 50 14.78 -1.27 -16.98
C GLY A 50 13.76 -0.59 -17.89
N LYS A 51 14.21 0.38 -18.70
CA LYS A 51 13.39 0.96 -19.77
C LYS A 51 12.72 -0.21 -20.52
N ARG A 52 11.40 -0.31 -20.50
CA ARG A 52 10.67 -1.28 -21.32
C ARG A 52 10.94 -0.94 -22.78
N THR A 53 11.96 -1.57 -23.35
CA THR A 53 12.25 -1.51 -24.78
C THR A 53 11.25 -2.41 -25.47
N TYR A 54 10.18 -1.81 -25.97
CA TYR A 54 9.25 -2.49 -26.85
C TYR A 54 9.94 -2.70 -28.20
N ARG A 55 10.51 -3.88 -28.40
CA ARG A 55 11.26 -4.29 -29.59
C ARG A 55 10.43 -4.29 -30.90
N TYR A 56 9.14 -4.00 -30.82
CA TYR A 56 8.20 -3.99 -31.96
C TYR A 56 7.59 -2.60 -32.22
N ALA A 57 8.15 -1.55 -31.61
CA ALA A 57 7.72 -0.17 -31.82
C ALA A 57 8.73 0.64 -32.67
N ASP A 58 9.67 -0.05 -33.33
CA ASP A 58 10.51 0.48 -34.41
C ASP A 58 9.99 0.01 -35.77
#